data_AF-A0A662U2S9-F1
#
_entry.id   AF-A0A662U2S9-F1
#
_cell.length_a   1.000
_cell.length_b   1.000
_cell.length_c   1.000
_cell.angle_alpha   90.00
_cell.angle_beta   90.00
_cell.angle_gamma   90.00
#
_symmetry.space_group_name_H-M   'P 1'
#
loop_
_entity.id
_entity.type
_entity.pdbx_description
1 polymer ?
#
loop_
_entity_poly.entity_id
_entity_poly.type
_entity_poly.pdbx_seq_one_letter_code
_entity_poly.pdbx_strand_id
1 'polypeptide(L)'
;TYGYRVGFKIVDLLSNKEGWLAKKNIRIPGPRIGKYTVIVDDAISIGVKALRDAINYADVIVIDEVGPMELKVNELRKEIVNALKSNKHVIAVVHYRLRDYEIISILRNYIKFEVTFANRDKLPKIIADKILSNMEEKYGISGYGKNTHTSNSGRLG
;
A
#
# COMPACT_ATOMS: atom_id res chain seq x y z
N THR A 1 -2.43 27.80 -14.64
CA THR A 1 -3.39 26.72 -14.93
C THR A 1 -3.51 25.83 -13.72
N TYR A 2 -4.65 25.83 -13.02
CA TYR A 2 -4.81 24.97 -11.85
C TYR A 2 -4.99 23.51 -12.28
N GLY A 3 -4.10 22.63 -11.82
CA GLY A 3 -4.28 21.20 -12.01
C GLY A 3 -5.56 20.74 -11.33
N TYR A 4 -6.47 20.12 -12.08
CA TYR A 4 -7.71 19.57 -11.53
C TYR A 4 -7.62 18.05 -11.51
N ARG A 5 -7.85 17.44 -10.33
CA ARG A 5 -7.87 15.97 -10.20
C ARG A 5 -9.00 15.39 -11.06
N VAL A 6 -8.68 14.55 -12.05
CA VAL A 6 -9.68 13.91 -12.93
C VAL A 6 -10.19 12.58 -12.39
N GLY A 7 -9.40 11.92 -11.55
CA GLY A 7 -9.68 10.61 -10.99
C GLY A 7 -8.52 10.11 -10.15
N PHE A 8 -8.55 8.81 -9.87
CA PHE A 8 -7.59 8.07 -9.07
C PHE A 8 -7.30 6.76 -9.79
N LYS A 9 -6.03 6.40 -9.85
CA LYS A 9 -5.61 5.12 -10.43
C LYS A 9 -5.52 4.06 -9.34
N ILE A 10 -5.69 2.82 -9.75
CA ILE A 10 -5.27 1.64 -9.01
C ILE A 10 -4.16 0.96 -9.82
N VAL A 11 -3.08 0.56 -9.14
CA VAL A 11 -1.87 0.05 -9.78
C VAL A 11 -1.42 -1.21 -9.07
N ASP A 12 -1.10 -2.25 -9.83
CA ASP A 12 -0.40 -3.44 -9.36
C ASP A 12 1.11 -3.20 -9.46
N LEU A 13 1.81 -3.18 -8.32
CA LEU A 13 3.26 -2.93 -8.27
C LEU A 13 4.11 -4.06 -8.88
N LEU A 14 3.61 -5.29 -8.90
CA LEU A 14 4.35 -6.43 -9.45
C LEU A 14 4.31 -6.45 -10.97
N SER A 15 3.14 -6.16 -11.55
CA SER A 15 2.94 -6.22 -13.00
C SER A 15 2.93 -4.87 -13.70
N ASN A 16 2.93 -3.76 -12.95
CA ASN A 16 2.68 -2.40 -13.43
C ASN A 16 1.35 -2.21 -14.18
N LYS A 17 0.42 -3.16 -14.07
CA LYS A 17 -0.92 -2.98 -14.63
C LYS A 17 -1.64 -1.90 -13.85
N GLU A 18 -2.31 -1.02 -14.58
CA GLU A 18 -3.05 0.10 -14.01
C GLU A 18 -4.44 0.23 -14.63
N GLY A 19 -5.30 0.90 -13.89
CA GLY A 19 -6.67 1.22 -14.27
C GLY A 19 -7.19 2.34 -13.39
N TRP A 20 -8.45 2.69 -13.55
CA TRP A 20 -9.09 3.75 -12.80
C TRP A 20 -9.81 3.18 -11.59
N LEU A 21 -9.40 3.56 -10.38
CA LEU A 21 -10.21 3.26 -9.19
C LEU A 21 -11.49 4.09 -9.20
N ALA A 22 -11.38 5.39 -9.50
CA ALA A 22 -12.51 6.29 -9.55
C ALA A 22 -12.25 7.47 -10.49
N LYS A 23 -13.27 7.91 -11.22
CA LYS A 23 -13.14 9.02 -12.19
C LYS A 23 -14.37 9.94 -12.16
N LYS A 24 -14.19 11.20 -12.55
CA LYS A 24 -15.28 12.16 -12.73
C LYS A 24 -15.91 12.04 -14.11
N ASN A 25 -17.15 12.51 -14.24
CA ASN A 25 -17.82 12.71 -15.53
C ASN A 25 -17.89 11.45 -16.41
N ILE A 26 -17.92 10.28 -15.77
CA ILE A 26 -18.11 8.99 -16.46
C ILE A 26 -19.57 8.55 -16.31
N ARG A 27 -20.12 7.95 -17.36
CA ARG A 27 -21.49 7.41 -17.39
C ARG A 27 -21.48 5.89 -17.22
N ILE A 28 -20.82 5.43 -16.17
CA ILE A 28 -20.85 4.03 -15.74
C ILE A 28 -21.56 3.92 -14.39
N PRO A 29 -22.32 2.85 -14.14
CA PRO A 29 -22.88 2.60 -12.82
C PRO A 29 -21.76 2.27 -11.83
N GLY A 30 -21.90 2.71 -10.58
CA GLY A 30 -20.93 2.39 -9.53
C GLY A 30 -21.13 3.22 -8.27
N PRO A 31 -20.53 2.81 -7.14
CA PRO A 31 -20.53 3.60 -5.92
C PRO A 31 -19.95 5.00 -6.15
N ARG A 32 -20.55 6.00 -5.52
CA ARG A 32 -20.10 7.40 -5.63
C ARG A 32 -19.46 7.90 -4.34
N ILE A 33 -18.36 8.64 -4.50
CA ILE A 33 -17.72 9.41 -3.42
C ILE A 33 -17.56 10.85 -3.90
N GLY A 34 -18.46 11.71 -3.42
CA GLY A 34 -18.59 13.08 -3.92
C GLY A 34 -18.84 13.09 -5.43
N LYS A 35 -17.90 13.70 -6.18
CA LYS A 35 -17.97 13.84 -7.65
C LYS A 35 -17.33 12.70 -8.44
N TYR A 36 -16.80 11.67 -7.78
CA TYR A 36 -16.16 10.54 -8.43
C TYR A 36 -17.07 9.32 -8.37
N THR A 37 -17.13 8.58 -9.48
CA THR A 37 -17.74 7.26 -9.55
C THR A 37 -16.62 6.22 -9.53
N VAL A 38 -16.74 5.24 -8.64
CA VAL A 38 -15.81 4.11 -8.52
C VAL A 38 -16.03 3.16 -9.69
N ILE A 39 -14.94 2.72 -10.33
CA ILE A 39 -14.97 1.76 -11.43
C ILE A 39 -14.70 0.38 -10.82
N VAL A 40 -15.78 -0.34 -10.54
CA VAL A 40 -15.72 -1.63 -9.83
C VAL A 40 -14.90 -2.66 -10.60
N ASP A 41 -15.06 -2.71 -11.92
CA ASP A 41 -14.37 -3.68 -12.78
C ASP A 41 -12.85 -3.51 -12.73
N ASP A 42 -12.34 -2.28 -12.77
CA ASP A 42 -10.90 -1.98 -12.63
C ASP A 42 -10.40 -2.30 -11.22
N ALA A 43 -11.18 -1.95 -10.19
CA ALA A 43 -10.85 -2.27 -8.80
C ALA A 43 -10.70 -3.78 -8.54
N ILE A 44 -11.53 -4.61 -9.19
CA ILE A 44 -11.46 -6.07 -9.11
C ILE A 44 -10.35 -6.61 -9.99
N SER A 45 -10.36 -6.29 -11.29
CA SER A 45 -9.41 -6.87 -12.25
C SER A 45 -7.96 -6.55 -11.94
N ILE A 46 -7.70 -5.41 -11.28
CA ILE A 46 -6.36 -4.97 -10.89
C ILE A 46 -6.15 -5.14 -9.39
N GLY A 47 -6.94 -4.47 -8.55
CA GLY A 47 -6.70 -4.41 -7.10
C GLY A 47 -6.85 -5.74 -6.39
N VAL A 48 -7.98 -6.43 -6.59
CA VAL A 48 -8.22 -7.76 -6.00
C VAL A 48 -7.17 -8.76 -6.49
N LYS A 49 -6.85 -8.73 -7.79
CA LYS A 49 -5.83 -9.61 -8.35
C LYS A 49 -4.44 -9.32 -7.75
N ALA A 50 -4.04 -8.06 -7.67
CA ALA A 50 -2.75 -7.64 -7.11
C ALA A 50 -2.59 -8.09 -5.66
N LEU A 51 -3.63 -7.93 -4.83
CA LEU A 51 -3.59 -8.36 -3.42
C LEU A 51 -3.49 -9.89 -3.30
N ARG A 52 -4.24 -10.65 -4.11
CA ARG A 52 -4.14 -12.11 -4.13
C ARG A 52 -2.74 -12.59 -4.55
N ASP A 53 -2.19 -11.99 -5.59
CA ASP A 53 -0.84 -12.33 -6.05
C ASP A 53 0.20 -11.96 -4.99
N ALA A 54 0.08 -10.79 -4.36
CA ALA A 54 1.00 -10.36 -3.31
C ALA A 54 0.93 -11.28 -2.06
N ILE A 55 -0.27 -11.72 -1.64
CA ILE A 55 -0.42 -12.67 -0.53
C ILE A 55 0.32 -13.98 -0.82
N ASN A 56 0.28 -14.47 -2.06
CA ASN A 56 0.91 -15.73 -2.43
C ASN A 56 2.42 -15.60 -2.65
N TYR A 57 2.85 -14.54 -3.33
CA TYR A 57 4.18 -14.48 -3.95
C TYR A 57 5.09 -13.38 -3.42
N ALA A 58 4.57 -12.32 -2.80
CA ALA A 58 5.40 -11.21 -2.32
C ALA A 58 5.94 -11.46 -0.90
N ASP A 59 7.10 -10.88 -0.60
CA ASP A 59 7.64 -10.84 0.77
C ASP A 59 7.01 -9.71 1.61
N VAL A 60 6.71 -8.60 0.93
CA VAL A 60 6.09 -7.40 1.51
C VAL A 60 4.93 -6.95 0.63
N ILE A 61 3.80 -6.62 1.26
CA ILE A 61 2.62 -6.06 0.62
C ILE A 61 2.57 -4.56 0.92
N VAL A 62 2.38 -3.72 -0.09
CA VAL A 62 2.22 -2.27 0.07
C VAL A 62 0.83 -1.85 -0.40
N ILE A 63 0.12 -1.10 0.43
CA ILE A 63 -1.20 -0.53 0.13
C ILE A 63 -1.15 0.97 0.39
N ASP A 64 -1.09 1.76 -0.68
CA ASP A 64 -0.90 3.22 -0.59
C ASP A 64 -2.09 3.97 0.01
N GLU A 65 -3.29 3.38 0.03
CA GLU A 65 -4.43 3.94 0.74
C GLU A 65 -5.45 2.83 1.08
N VAL A 66 -5.82 2.74 2.35
CA VAL A 66 -7.02 2.01 2.81
C VAL A 66 -8.05 3.06 3.20
N GLY A 67 -8.88 3.43 2.22
CA GLY A 67 -9.76 4.56 2.32
C GLY A 67 -11.17 4.29 1.82
N PRO A 68 -12.02 5.34 1.80
CA PRO A 68 -13.41 5.18 1.41
C PRO A 68 -13.61 4.60 0.01
N MET A 69 -12.72 4.86 -0.95
CA MET A 69 -12.91 4.44 -2.35
C MET A 69 -12.72 2.94 -2.52
N GLU A 70 -11.63 2.40 -1.99
CA GLU A 70 -11.29 0.98 -2.04
C GLU A 70 -12.33 0.16 -1.28
N LEU A 71 -12.79 0.67 -0.13
CA LEU A 71 -13.77 0.00 0.72
C LEU A 71 -15.21 0.02 0.20
N LYS A 72 -15.50 0.76 -0.88
CA LYS A 72 -16.80 0.68 -1.56
C LYS A 72 -16.94 -0.54 -2.47
N VAL A 73 -15.84 -1.23 -2.78
CA VAL A 73 -15.84 -2.47 -3.54
C VAL A 73 -15.64 -3.62 -2.56
N ASN A 74 -16.68 -4.44 -2.36
CA ASN A 74 -16.71 -5.46 -1.31
C ASN A 74 -15.60 -6.50 -1.47
N GLU A 75 -15.31 -6.90 -2.70
CA GLU A 75 -14.26 -7.83 -3.06
C GLU A 75 -12.88 -7.26 -2.75
N LEU A 76 -12.65 -5.98 -3.08
CA LEU A 76 -11.39 -5.30 -2.78
C LEU A 76 -11.21 -5.14 -1.27
N ARG A 77 -12.25 -4.71 -0.55
CA ARG A 77 -12.27 -4.69 0.92
C ARG A 77 -11.88 -6.05 1.49
N LYS A 78 -12.49 -7.14 0.99
CA LYS A 78 -12.23 -8.49 1.48
C LYS A 78 -10.77 -8.88 1.29
N GLU A 79 -10.18 -8.58 0.13
CA GLU A 79 -8.76 -8.88 -0.09
C GLU A 79 -7.82 -7.97 0.73
N ILE A 80 -8.19 -6.71 1.01
CA ILE A 80 -7.44 -5.87 1.95
C ILE A 80 -7.42 -6.53 3.34
N VAL A 81 -8.57 -7.02 3.80
CA VAL A 81 -8.67 -7.76 5.07
C VAL A 81 -7.81 -9.03 5.05
N ASN A 82 -7.84 -9.79 3.97
CA ASN A 82 -7.02 -11.00 3.82
C ASN A 82 -5.53 -10.67 3.85
N ALA A 83 -5.10 -9.62 3.15
CA ALA A 83 -3.72 -9.16 3.14
C ALA A 83 -3.27 -8.76 4.55
N LEU A 84 -4.08 -7.98 5.28
CA LEU A 84 -3.79 -7.54 6.64
C LEU A 84 -3.76 -8.70 7.66
N LYS A 85 -4.49 -9.79 7.41
CA LYS A 85 -4.50 -11.01 8.23
C LYS A 85 -3.44 -12.04 7.81
N SER A 86 -2.75 -11.81 6.69
CA SER A 86 -1.76 -12.75 6.18
C SER A 86 -0.51 -12.82 7.06
N ASN A 87 0.36 -13.79 6.80
CA ASN A 87 1.65 -13.91 7.47
C ASN A 87 2.76 -13.05 6.82
N LYS A 88 2.39 -12.15 5.89
CA LYS A 88 3.29 -11.26 5.17
C LYS A 88 3.47 -9.94 5.92
N HIS A 89 4.58 -9.26 5.68
CA HIS A 89 4.73 -7.89 6.14
C HIS A 89 3.85 -6.98 5.29
N VAL A 90 3.02 -6.14 5.91
CA VAL A 90 2.15 -5.20 5.21
C VAL A 90 2.49 -3.77 5.62
N ILE A 91 2.73 -2.92 4.63
CA ILE A 91 2.81 -1.47 4.78
C ILE A 91 1.51 -0.90 4.21
N ALA A 92 0.72 -0.24 5.04
CA ALA A 92 -0.53 0.37 4.61
C ALA A 92 -0.63 1.81 5.11
N VAL A 93 -1.01 2.72 4.23
CA VAL A 93 -1.51 4.04 4.64
C VAL A 93 -3.00 3.91 4.86
N VAL A 94 -3.47 4.41 6.00
CA VAL A 94 -4.87 4.27 6.40
C VAL A 94 -5.47 5.64 6.54
N HIS A 95 -6.59 5.86 5.86
CA HIS A 95 -7.30 7.12 5.95
C HIS A 95 -7.71 7.39 7.40
N TYR A 96 -7.42 8.58 7.94
CA TYR A 96 -7.68 8.91 9.36
C TYR A 96 -9.15 8.77 9.80
N ARG A 97 -10.09 8.85 8.85
CA ARG A 97 -11.53 8.60 9.07
C ARG A 97 -11.97 7.17 8.76
N LEU A 98 -11.06 6.19 8.77
CA LEU A 98 -11.43 4.79 8.61
C LEU A 98 -12.47 4.43 9.69
N ARG A 99 -13.57 3.79 9.27
CA ARG A 99 -14.68 3.37 10.16
C ARG A 99 -14.95 1.87 10.10
N ASP A 100 -14.18 1.14 9.31
CA ASP A 100 -14.35 -0.29 9.15
C ASP A 100 -13.87 -1.01 10.41
N TYR A 101 -14.79 -1.48 11.25
CA TYR A 101 -14.46 -2.07 12.56
C TYR A 101 -13.57 -3.30 12.45
N GLU A 102 -13.73 -4.11 11.41
CA GLU A 102 -12.89 -5.29 11.20
C GLU A 102 -11.45 -4.89 10.89
N ILE A 103 -11.26 -3.99 9.92
CA ILE A 103 -9.93 -3.48 9.56
C ILE A 103 -9.30 -2.78 10.76
N ILE A 104 -10.04 -1.92 11.46
CA ILE A 104 -9.55 -1.21 12.66
C ILE A 104 -9.11 -2.20 13.73
N SER A 105 -9.85 -3.29 13.94
CA SER A 105 -9.51 -4.33 14.91
C SER A 105 -8.18 -5.01 14.56
N ILE A 106 -8.00 -5.40 13.29
CA ILE A 106 -6.76 -6.03 12.80
C ILE A 106 -5.57 -5.07 12.97
N LEU A 107 -5.75 -3.79 12.62
CA LEU A 107 -4.73 -2.75 12.71
C LEU A 107 -4.29 -2.45 14.16
N ARG A 108 -4.96 -2.97 15.19
CA ARG A 108 -4.45 -2.87 16.58
C ARG A 108 -3.17 -3.67 16.79
N ASN A 109 -2.94 -4.69 15.97
CA ASN A 109 -1.73 -5.52 16.02
C ASN A 109 -0.58 -4.97 15.17
N TYR A 110 -0.78 -3.82 14.52
CA TYR A 110 0.21 -3.18 13.66
C TYR A 110 0.92 -2.03 14.38
N ILE A 111 2.20 -1.83 14.04
CA ILE A 111 2.94 -0.63 14.42
C ILE A 111 2.39 0.55 13.60
N LYS A 112 2.04 1.65 14.28
CA LYS A 112 1.48 2.84 13.65
C LYS A 112 2.48 3.97 13.64
N PHE A 113 2.62 4.62 12.49
CA PHE A 113 3.42 5.83 12.32
C PHE A 113 2.52 6.98 11.90
N GLU A 114 2.45 8.02 12.72
CA GLU A 114 1.85 9.28 12.29
C GLU A 114 2.87 10.06 11.48
N VAL A 115 2.54 10.36 10.22
CA VAL A 115 3.41 11.11 9.32
C VAL A 115 3.29 12.60 9.64
N THR A 116 4.41 13.23 9.98
CA THR A 116 4.54 14.66 10.27
C THR A 116 5.61 15.27 9.37
N PHE A 117 5.61 16.61 9.24
CA PHE A 117 6.66 17.30 8.50
C PHE A 117 8.07 16.99 9.01
N ALA A 118 8.23 16.75 10.31
CA ALA A 118 9.52 16.48 10.93
C ALA A 118 10.05 15.05 10.70
N ASN A 119 9.16 14.08 10.44
CA ASN A 119 9.54 12.66 10.35
C ASN A 119 9.38 12.04 8.96
N ARG A 120 8.64 12.67 8.03
CA ARG A 120 8.26 12.07 6.74
C ARG A 120 9.45 11.55 5.92
N ASP A 121 10.59 12.24 5.96
CA ASP A 121 11.77 11.87 5.16
C ASP A 121 12.56 10.72 5.79
N LYS A 122 12.38 10.45 7.10
CA LYS A 122 13.08 9.40 7.85
C LYS A 122 12.26 8.12 7.95
N LEU A 123 10.92 8.22 7.93
CA LEU A 123 10.01 7.09 8.08
C LEU A 123 10.26 5.94 7.11
N PRO A 124 10.52 6.16 5.79
CA PRO A 124 10.76 5.06 4.86
C PRO A 124 11.92 4.16 5.31
N LYS A 125 13.04 4.75 5.73
CA LYS A 125 14.19 4.00 6.23
C LYS A 125 13.85 3.24 7.52
N ILE A 126 13.20 3.90 8.48
CA ILE A 126 12.80 3.27 9.75
C ILE A 126 11.89 2.06 9.52
N ILE A 127 10.94 2.18 8.59
CA ILE A 127 10.00 1.10 8.25
C ILE A 127 10.74 -0.05 7.56
N ALA A 128 11.61 0.25 6.59
CA ALA A 128 12.39 -0.74 5.87
C ALA A 128 13.33 -1.52 6.82
N ASP A 129 14.08 -0.82 7.67
CA ASP A 129 15.00 -1.43 8.65
C ASP A 129 14.23 -2.39 9.58
N LYS A 130 13.03 -2.00 10.06
CA LYS A 130 12.19 -2.87 10.90
C LYS A 130 11.75 -4.14 10.17
N ILE A 131 11.33 -4.01 8.91
CA ILE A 131 10.92 -5.18 8.12
C ILE A 131 12.10 -6.12 7.91
N LEU A 132 13.26 -5.58 7.54
CA LEU A 132 14.49 -6.35 7.34
C LEU A 132 14.89 -7.10 8.62
N SER A 133 14.94 -6.43 9.77
CA SER A 133 15.29 -7.10 11.04
C SER A 133 14.31 -8.23 11.39
N ASN A 134 13.00 -8.03 11.17
CA ASN A 134 12.01 -9.09 11.41
C ASN A 134 12.18 -10.27 10.45
N MET A 135 12.54 -10.01 9.19
CA MET A 135 12.81 -11.07 8.20
C MET A 135 14.08 -11.85 8.55
N GLU A 136 15.15 -11.17 8.98
CA GLU A 136 16.39 -11.82 9.42
C GLU A 136 16.14 -12.73 10.63
N GLU A 137 15.38 -12.27 11.62
CA GLU A 137 14.99 -13.07 12.79
C GLU A 137 14.13 -14.28 12.41
N LYS A 138 13.15 -14.10 11.52
CA LYS A 138 12.20 -15.15 11.12
C LYS A 138 12.83 -16.24 10.26
N TYR A 139 13.77 -15.89 9.39
CA TYR A 139 14.35 -16.82 8.41
C TYR A 139 15.81 -17.19 8.71
N GLY A 140 16.44 -16.62 9.74
CA GLY A 140 17.83 -16.92 10.12
C GLY A 140 18.85 -16.48 9.06
N ILE A 141 18.50 -15.54 8.18
CA ILE A 141 19.36 -15.08 7.09
C ILE A 141 20.18 -13.91 7.59
N SER A 142 21.47 -14.14 7.87
CA SER A 142 22.41 -13.04 8.10
C SER A 142 22.71 -12.33 6.78
N GLY A 143 22.33 -11.04 6.64
CA GLY A 143 22.87 -10.18 5.59
C GLY A 143 21.90 -9.58 4.59
N TYR A 144 20.60 -9.50 4.88
CA TYR A 144 19.65 -8.82 3.99
C TYR A 144 19.79 -7.29 4.17
N GLY A 145 20.64 -6.66 3.35
CA GLY A 145 20.86 -5.20 3.36
C GLY A 145 22.31 -4.73 3.44
N LYS A 146 23.30 -5.63 3.50
CA LYS A 146 24.73 -5.25 3.43
C LYS A 146 25.20 -5.03 1.99
N ASN A 147 24.68 -4.02 1.29
CA ASN A 147 25.30 -3.50 0.07
C ASN A 147 25.62 -2.00 0.21
N THR A 148 26.89 -1.77 0.58
CA THR A 148 27.82 -0.70 0.14
C THR A 148 27.29 0.73 -0.04
N HIS A 149 27.43 1.53 1.01
CA HIS A 149 27.94 2.91 0.87
C HIS A 149 29.24 3.04 1.66
N THR A 150 30.31 2.41 1.15
CA THR A 150 31.67 2.85 1.44
C THR A 150 32.01 3.91 0.39
N SER A 151 31.92 5.19 0.80
CA SER A 151 32.51 6.29 0.05
C SER A 151 34.02 6.08 -0.02
N ASN A 152 34.51 5.67 -1.18
CA ASN A 152 35.93 5.64 -1.47
C ASN A 152 36.38 7.09 -1.76
N SER A 153 36.73 7.85 -0.72
CA SER A 153 37.61 9.02 -0.86
C SER A 153 39.05 8.55 -0.67
N GLY A 154 39.55 7.85 -1.69
CA GLY A 154 40.95 7.46 -1.84
C GLY A 154 41.69 8.47 -2.72
N ARG A 155 42.64 9.15 -2.10
CA ARG A 155 43.76 9.94 -2.65
C ARG A 155 44.02 9.78 -4.17
N LEU A 156 44.03 10.90 -4.89
CA LEU A 156 44.93 11.10 -6.02
C LEU A 156 46.11 11.94 -5.53
N GLY A 157 47.32 11.40 -5.70
CA GLY A 157 48.55 12.19 -5.69
C GLY A 157 48.75 12.89 -7.02
#